data_AF-A0A172TM76-F1
#
_entry.id   AF-A0A172TM76-F1
#
_cell.length_a   1.000
_cell.length_b   1.000
_cell.length_c   1.000
_cell.angle_alpha   90.00
_cell.angle_beta   90.00
_cell.angle_gamma   90.00
#
_symmetry.space_group_name_H-M   'P 1'
#
loop_
_entity.id
_entity.type
_entity.pdbx_description
1 polymer ?
#
loop_
_entity_poly.entity_id
_entity_poly.type
_entity_poly.pdbx_seq_one_letter_code
_entity_poly.pdbx_strand_id
1 'polypeptide(L)'
;METTTNKEEAIGFEEAMEKLEDIVSRLESGDVPLEQAIELFQEGMKLSQVCGSKLEQVERKIETLMEENGSLTKKPFLPGADSEKGETL
;
A
#
# COMPACT_ATOMS: atom_id res chain seq x y z
N MET A 1 24.44 24.66 9.26
CA MET A 1 24.87 23.31 8.85
C MET A 1 23.98 22.94 7.69
N GLU A 2 24.56 22.94 6.50
CA GLU A 2 23.93 22.55 5.25
C GLU A 2 23.84 21.03 5.19
N THR A 3 22.67 20.48 4.88
CA THR A 3 22.55 19.11 4.36
C THR A 3 21.64 19.14 3.15
N THR A 4 22.23 19.52 2.01
CA THR A 4 21.69 19.22 0.70
C THR A 4 21.97 17.76 0.39
N THR A 5 20.93 16.93 0.25
CA THR A 5 21.04 15.64 -0.47
C THR A 5 19.76 15.44 -1.28
N ASN A 6 19.86 15.76 -2.57
CA ASN A 6 18.83 15.56 -3.59
C ASN A 6 18.96 14.14 -4.16
N LYS A 7 17.86 13.36 -4.11
CA LYS A 7 17.56 12.24 -5.02
C LYS A 7 16.08 11.92 -4.86
N GLU A 8 15.24 12.43 -5.77
CA GLU A 8 13.79 12.16 -5.91
C GLU A 8 13.06 11.88 -4.59
N GLU A 9 12.40 12.89 -4.01
CA GLU A 9 11.59 12.71 -2.81
C GLU A 9 10.66 11.51 -2.97
N ALA A 10 11.01 10.40 -2.32
CA ALA A 10 10.22 9.19 -2.37
C ALA A 10 8.91 9.50 -1.64
N ILE A 11 7.84 9.67 -2.42
CA ILE A 11 6.47 9.95 -1.97
C ILE A 11 6.13 9.19 -0.68
N GLY A 12 5.46 9.85 0.28
CA GLY A 12 4.99 9.23 1.52
C GLY A 12 4.00 8.09 1.28
N PHE A 13 3.70 7.27 2.30
CA PHE A 13 2.63 6.26 2.15
C PHE A 13 1.28 6.95 1.98
N GLU A 14 0.99 7.90 2.86
CA GLU A 14 -0.25 8.67 2.90
C GLU A 14 -0.45 9.45 1.60
N GLU A 15 0.59 10.13 1.13
CA GLU A 15 0.53 10.88 -0.14
C GLU A 15 0.37 9.96 -1.36
N ALA A 16 1.02 8.78 -1.36
CA ALA A 16 0.84 7.80 -2.43
C ALA A 16 -0.59 7.21 -2.44
N MET A 17 -1.17 7.03 -1.26
CA MET A 17 -2.53 6.53 -1.11
C MET A 17 -3.56 7.57 -1.57
N GLU A 18 -3.39 8.84 -1.17
CA GLU A 18 -4.25 9.95 -1.60
C GLU A 18 -4.28 10.09 -3.13
N LYS A 19 -3.10 10.08 -3.77
CA LYS A 19 -3.02 10.12 -5.24
C LYS A 19 -3.64 8.90 -5.90
N LEU A 20 -3.52 7.72 -5.29
CA LEU A 20 -4.13 6.50 -5.81
C LEU A 20 -5.66 6.58 -5.75
N GLU A 21 -6.22 7.09 -4.64
CA GLU A 21 -7.66 7.30 -4.47
C GLU A 21 -8.21 8.30 -5.50
N ASP A 22 -7.49 9.41 -5.74
CA ASP A 22 -7.84 10.38 -6.76
C ASP A 22 -7.86 9.77 -8.17
N ILE A 23 -6.86 8.95 -8.50
CA ILE A 23 -6.80 8.24 -9.78
C ILE A 23 -7.98 7.29 -9.94
N VAL A 24 -8.29 6.50 -8.91
CA VAL A 24 -9.42 5.57 -8.92
C VAL A 24 -10.72 6.35 -9.12
N SER A 25 -10.93 7.42 -8.37
CA SER A 25 -12.13 8.26 -8.49
C SER A 25 -12.29 8.83 -9.91
N ARG A 26 -11.20 9.30 -10.52
CA ARG A 26 -11.22 9.79 -11.91
C ARG A 26 -11.54 8.69 -12.91
N LEU A 27 -10.96 7.49 -12.76
CA LEU A 27 -11.26 6.36 -13.64
C LEU A 27 -12.71 5.89 -13.49
N GLU A 28 -13.26 5.89 -12.28
CA GLU A 28 -14.65 5.51 -11.98
C GLU A 28 -15.68 6.53 -12.50
N SER A 29 -15.30 7.81 -12.62
CA SER A 29 -16.19 8.84 -13.17
C SER A 29 -16.61 8.58 -14.62
N GLY A 30 -15.78 7.85 -15.39
CA GLY A 30 -16.06 7.50 -16.78
C GLY A 30 -15.90 8.66 -17.79
N ASP A 31 -15.61 9.88 -17.33
CA ASP A 31 -15.47 11.08 -18.17
C ASP A 31 -14.04 11.28 -18.72
N VAL A 32 -13.16 10.29 -18.53
CA VAL A 32 -11.75 10.36 -18.93
C VAL A 32 -11.57 9.74 -20.34
N PRO A 33 -10.94 10.46 -21.30
CA PRO A 33 -10.59 9.90 -22.60
C PRO A 33 -9.72 8.64 -22.48
N LEU A 34 -9.88 7.69 -23.40
CA LEU A 34 -9.21 6.39 -23.34
C LEU A 34 -7.69 6.50 -23.16
N GLU A 35 -7.04 7.39 -23.92
CA GLU A 35 -5.60 7.60 -23.85
C GLU A 35 -5.16 8.05 -22.45
N GLN A 36 -5.91 8.97 -21.84
CA GLN A 36 -5.65 9.44 -20.47
C GLN A 36 -5.98 8.37 -19.42
N ALA A 37 -7.01 7.55 -19.65
CA ALA A 37 -7.36 6.45 -18.75
C ALA A 37 -6.23 5.41 -18.66
N ILE A 38 -5.53 5.14 -19.78
CA ILE A 38 -4.37 4.26 -19.80
C ILE A 38 -3.21 4.84 -18.99
N GLU A 39 -2.95 6.15 -19.12
CA GLU A 39 -1.92 6.84 -18.33
C GLU A 39 -2.23 6.80 -16.83
N LEU A 40 -3.46 7.13 -16.44
CA LEU A 40 -3.93 7.07 -15.06
C LEU A 40 -3.83 5.66 -14.49
N PHE A 41 -4.21 4.64 -15.26
CA PHE A 41 -4.09 3.25 -14.82
C PHE A 41 -2.63 2.85 -14.56
N GLN A 42 -1.71 3.24 -15.44
CA GLN A 42 -0.28 2.97 -15.25
C GLN A 42 0.28 3.68 -14.01
N GLU A 43 -0.13 4.92 -13.78
CA GLU A 43 0.24 5.67 -12.58
C GLU A 43 -0.32 5.03 -11.32
N GLY A 44 -1.60 4.65 -11.32
CA GLY A 44 -2.24 3.93 -10.23
C GLY A 44 -1.55 2.61 -9.89
N MET A 45 -1.12 1.85 -10.90
CA MET A 45 -0.32 0.64 -10.68
C MET A 45 1.01 0.92 -9.98
N LYS A 46 1.72 1.98 -10.38
CA LYS A 46 2.99 2.37 -9.74
C LYS A 46 2.77 2.79 -8.28
N LEU A 47 1.73 3.59 -8.01
CA LEU A 47 1.39 4.00 -6.64
C LEU A 47 1.00 2.80 -5.77
N SER A 48 0.20 1.87 -6.30
CA SER A 48 -0.15 0.63 -5.60
C SER A 48 1.09 -0.19 -5.20
N GLN A 49 2.06 -0.32 -6.12
CA GLN A 49 3.33 -0.99 -5.83
C GLN A 49 4.15 -0.26 -4.76
N VAL A 50 4.17 1.08 -4.79
CA VAL A 50 4.83 1.90 -3.77
C VAL A 50 4.20 1.69 -2.40
N CYS A 51 2.87 1.72 -2.30
CA CYS A 51 2.15 1.46 -1.06
C CYS A 51 2.47 0.06 -0.50
N GLY A 52 2.37 -0.98 -1.33
CA GLY A 52 2.70 -2.35 -0.93
C GLY A 52 4.14 -2.50 -0.46
N SER A 53 5.10 -1.90 -1.18
CA SER A 53 6.53 -1.95 -0.81
C SER A 53 6.82 -1.26 0.52
N LYS A 54 6.10 -0.18 0.84
CA LYS A 54 6.24 0.52 2.13
C LYS A 54 5.68 -0.31 3.28
N LEU A 55 4.50 -0.90 3.10
CA LEU A 55 3.90 -1.80 4.11
C LEU A 55 4.81 -3.00 4.38
N GLU A 56 5.34 -3.62 3.34
CA GLU A 56 6.27 -4.75 3.47
C GLU A 56 7.55 -4.35 4.24
N GLN A 57 8.08 -3.15 4.00
CA GLN A 57 9.23 -2.64 4.76
C GLN A 57 8.90 -2.44 6.25
N VAL A 58 7.70 -1.96 6.57
CA VAL A 58 7.26 -1.79 7.96
C VAL A 58 7.08 -3.15 8.62
N GLU A 59 6.45 -4.10 7.95
CA GLU A 59 6.28 -5.47 8.43
C GLU A 59 7.64 -6.11 8.76
N ARG A 60 8.60 -6.08 7.83
CA ARG A 60 9.96 -6.62 8.07
C ARG A 60 10.67 -5.97 9.25
N LYS A 61 10.49 -4.66 9.46
CA LYS A 61 11.07 -3.94 10.61
C LYS A 61 10.46 -4.43 11.92
N ILE A 62 9.14 -4.61 11.96
CA ILE A 62 8.45 -5.15 13.13
C ILE A 62 8.92 -6.58 13.41
N GLU A 63 9.02 -7.41 12.37
CA GLU A 63 9.53 -8.77 12.49
C GLU A 63 10.93 -8.80 13.12
N THR A 64 11.84 -7.97 12.62
CA THR A 64 13.23 -7.89 13.14
C THR A 64 13.24 -7.50 14.62
N LEU A 65 12.47 -6.47 15.01
CA LEU A 65 12.37 -6.02 16.41
C LEU A 65 11.77 -7.10 17.34
N MET A 66 10.85 -7.91 16.83
CA MET A 66 10.22 -8.99 17.59
C MET A 66 11.10 -10.25 17.70
N GLU A 67 11.88 -10.57 16.66
CA GLU A 67 12.89 -11.63 16.69
C GLU A 67 13.98 -11.33 17.71
N GLU A 68 14.44 -10.08 17.79
CA GLU A 68 15.38 -9.61 18.83
C GLU A 68 14.82 -9.79 20.25
N ASN A 69 13.49 -9.77 20.42
CA ASN A 69 12.80 -9.90 21.70
C ASN A 69 12.27 -11.33 21.99
N GLY A 70 12.60 -12.32 21.13
CA GLY A 70 12.45 -13.75 21.43
C GLY A 70 11.04 -14.36 21.32
N SER A 71 10.07 -13.72 20.66
CA SER A 71 8.72 -14.30 20.52
C SER A 71 8.07 -14.00 19.17
N LEU A 72 8.03 -14.98 18.27
CA LEU A 72 7.23 -14.91 17.04
C LEU A 72 6.60 -16.25 16.67
N THR A 73 5.27 -16.26 16.56
CA THR A 73 4.50 -17.25 15.79
C THR A 73 3.75 -16.47 14.72
N LYS A 74 4.21 -16.53 13.46
CA LYS A 74 3.54 -15.85 12.34
C LYS A 74 2.19 -16.51 12.08
N LYS A 75 1.13 -15.70 11.95
CA LYS A 75 -0.12 -16.12 11.30
C LYS A 75 -0.27 -15.32 10.01
N PRO A 76 -0.59 -15.97 8.88
CA PRO A 76 -0.88 -15.27 7.64
C PRO A 76 -2.05 -14.29 7.85
N PHE A 77 -1.90 -13.05 7.39
CA PHE A 77 -3.03 -12.14 7.26
C PHE A 77 -3.87 -12.60 6.06
N LEU A 78 -5.06 -13.15 6.34
CA LEU A 78 -6.04 -13.54 5.32
C LEU A 78 -7.16 -12.48 5.33
N PRO A 79 -7.12 -11.46 4.45
CA PRO A 79 -8.21 -10.51 4.34
C PRO A 79 -9.48 -11.24 3.85
N GLY A 80 -10.52 -11.29 4.70
CA GLY A 80 -11.80 -11.93 4.40
C GLY A 80 -12.11 -13.23 5.15
N ALA A 81 -11.35 -13.61 6.18
CA ALA A 81 -11.60 -14.81 6.99
C ALA A 81 -12.64 -14.65 8.12
N ASP A 82 -13.35 -13.52 8.18
CA ASP A 82 -14.48 -13.28 9.09
C ASP A 82 -15.81 -13.56 8.37
N SER A 83 -15.97 -14.76 7.81
CA SER A 83 -17.29 -15.33 7.53
C SER A 83 -17.58 -16.43 8.56
N GLU A 84 -18.22 -16.01 9.64
CA GLU A 84 -19.19 -16.76 10.45
C GLU A 84 -18.90 -18.25 10.69
N LYS A 85 -18.21 -18.56 11.80
CA LYS A 85 -18.53 -19.78 12.56
C LYS A 85 -19.67 -19.47 13.54
N GLY A 86 -20.90 -19.60 13.06
CA GLY A 86 -22.12 -19.57 13.87
C GLY A 86 -22.74 -20.96 13.97
N GLU A 87 -22.47 -21.63 15.09
CA GLU A 87 -23.32 -22.60 15.78
C GLU A 87 -23.67 -23.96 15.12
N THR A 88 -23.01 -24.97 15.67
CA THR A 88 -23.51 -26.33 15.81
C THR A 88 -24.80 -26.35 16.63
N LEU A 89 -25.86 -26.98 16.11
CA LEU A 89 -26.79 -27.79 16.90
C LEU A 89 -27.21 -29.02 16.10
#